data_AF-A0A8T7C941-F1
#
_entry.id   AF-A0A8T7C941-F1
#
_cell.length_a   1.000
_cell.length_b   1.000
_cell.length_c   1.000
_cell.angle_alpha   90.00
_cell.angle_beta   90.00
_cell.angle_gamma   90.00
#
_symmetry.space_group_name_H-M   'P 1'
#
loop_
_entity.id
_entity.type
_entity.pdbx_description
1 polymer ?
#
loop_
_entity_poly.entity_id
_entity_poly.type
_entity_poly.pdbx_seq_one_letter_code
_entity_poly.pdbx_strand_id
1 'polypeptide(L)'
;MSRAKARLLQAMSHGVEMLTLKRKRGESIRVFPDEALDLNMTVGELFRDAEIIIEVRETHRGSVSVGIEAPAQLKIWRNDQRRERG
;
A
#
# COMPACT_ATOMS: atom_id res chain seq x y z
N MET A 1 -3.87 18.73 -15.96
CA MET A 1 -4.12 17.33 -15.51
C MET A 1 -4.05 17.28 -13.98
N SER A 2 -4.86 16.43 -13.33
CA SER A 2 -4.81 16.25 -11.86
C SER A 2 -3.54 15.49 -11.44
N ARG A 3 -2.87 15.91 -10.35
CA ARG A 3 -1.69 15.23 -9.79
C ARG A 3 -1.96 13.74 -9.52
N ALA A 4 -3.17 13.39 -9.10
CA ALA A 4 -3.56 12.00 -8.85
C ALA A 4 -3.48 11.15 -10.12
N LYS A 5 -3.92 11.69 -11.28
CA LYS A 5 -3.87 10.98 -12.56
C LYS A 5 -2.44 10.79 -13.08
N ALA A 6 -1.58 11.79 -12.87
CA ALA A 6 -0.16 11.70 -13.24
C ALA A 6 0.57 10.62 -12.42
N ARG A 7 0.28 10.54 -11.11
CA ARG A 7 0.84 9.51 -10.23
C ARG A 7 0.38 8.10 -10.60
N LEU A 8 -0.90 7.96 -10.96
CA LEU A 8 -1.49 6.68 -11.38
C LEU A 8 -0.85 6.15 -12.68
N LEU A 9 -0.56 7.04 -13.64
CA LEU A 9 0.18 6.71 -14.86
C LEU A 9 1.64 6.32 -14.57
N GLN A 10 2.27 6.97 -13.59
CA GLN A 10 3.65 6.67 -13.18
C GLN A 10 3.73 5.33 -12.45
N ALA A 11 2.79 5.02 -11.56
CA ALA A 11 2.69 3.73 -10.87
C ALA A 11 2.49 2.56 -11.85
N MET A 12 1.65 2.74 -12.89
CA MET A 12 1.45 1.76 -13.95
C MET A 12 2.71 1.49 -14.80
N SER A 13 3.69 2.40 -14.77
CA SER A 13 4.93 2.31 -15.54
C SER A 13 6.10 1.68 -14.77
N HIS A 14 5.97 1.51 -13.44
CA HIS A 14 7.07 1.09 -12.55
C HIS A 14 6.77 -0.18 -11.73
N GLY A 15 5.73 -0.94 -12.09
CA GLY A 15 5.38 -2.16 -11.34
C GLY A 15 5.00 -1.84 -9.89
N VAL A 16 4.16 -0.83 -9.70
CA VAL A 16 3.69 -0.39 -8.38
C VAL A 16 2.24 -0.83 -8.19
N GLU A 17 1.94 -1.45 -7.04
CA GLU A 17 0.56 -1.72 -6.66
C GLU A 17 -0.03 -0.49 -5.94
N MET A 18 -1.12 0.06 -6.47
CA MET A 18 -1.82 1.19 -5.85
C MET A 18 -3.15 0.73 -5.24
N LEU A 19 -3.24 0.77 -3.91
CA LEU A 19 -4.43 0.41 -3.16
C LEU A 19 -4.99 1.62 -2.41
N THR A 20 -6.29 1.89 -2.55
CA THR A 20 -6.99 2.87 -1.70
C THR A 20 -8.00 2.16 -0.82
N LEU A 21 -7.95 2.43 0.48
CA LEU A 21 -8.80 1.78 1.47
C LEU A 21 -9.23 2.73 2.59
N LYS A 22 -10.45 2.55 3.08
CA LYS A 22 -10.97 3.28 4.25
C LYS A 22 -10.60 2.55 5.52
N ARG A 23 -9.98 3.23 6.48
CA ARG A 23 -9.57 2.70 7.79
C ARG A 23 -10.20 3.46 8.95
N LYS A 24 -10.59 2.74 10.00
CA LYS A 24 -11.03 3.29 11.30
C LYS A 24 -9.96 3.09 12.38
N ARG A 25 -10.14 3.74 13.52
CA ARG A 25 -9.27 3.56 14.69
C ARG A 25 -9.20 2.07 15.07
N GLY A 26 -7.98 1.54 15.13
CA GLY A 26 -7.71 0.16 15.52
C GLY A 26 -7.63 -0.83 14.35
N GLU A 27 -8.00 -0.42 13.13
CA GLU A 27 -7.74 -1.22 11.93
C GLU A 27 -6.28 -1.06 11.50
N SER A 28 -5.72 -2.11 10.88
CA SER A 28 -4.32 -2.11 10.44
C SER A 28 -4.18 -2.50 8.97
N ILE A 29 -3.06 -2.07 8.40
CA ILE A 29 -2.61 -2.40 7.06
C ILE A 29 -1.29 -3.13 7.24
N ARG A 30 -1.16 -4.31 6.64
CA ARG A 30 0.07 -5.09 6.67
C ARG A 30 0.71 -5.05 5.30
N VAL A 31 2.01 -4.79 5.25
CA VAL A 31 2.82 -4.84 4.04
C VAL A 31 3.90 -5.88 4.29
N PHE A 32 4.02 -6.86 3.40
CA PHE A 32 4.98 -7.96 3.54
C PHE A 32 5.40 -8.48 2.16
N PRO A 33 6.54 -9.17 2.04
CA PRO A 33 6.97 -9.79 0.79
C PRO A 33 5.88 -10.66 0.16
N ASP A 34 5.69 -10.56 -1.15
CA ASP A 34 4.91 -11.55 -1.86
C ASP A 34 5.59 -12.93 -1.76
N GLU A 35 4.80 -14.00 -1.80
CA GLU A 35 5.30 -15.38 -1.71
C GLU A 35 6.21 -15.74 -2.90
N ALA A 36 6.05 -15.06 -4.03
CA ALA A 36 6.91 -15.22 -5.20
C ALA A 36 8.19 -14.38 -5.15
N LEU A 37 8.45 -13.62 -4.07
CA LEU A 37 9.67 -12.82 -3.95
C LEU A 37 10.91 -13.72 -3.87
N ASP A 38 11.89 -13.48 -4.75
CA ASP A 38 13.19 -14.12 -4.64
C ASP A 38 13.86 -13.72 -3.31
N LEU A 39 14.09 -14.71 -2.46
CA LEU A 39 14.70 -14.52 -1.13
C LEU A 39 16.16 -14.06 -1.21
N ASN A 40 16.81 -14.18 -2.36
CA ASN A 40 18.17 -13.67 -2.59
C ASN A 40 18.19 -12.23 -3.11
N MET A 41 17.03 -11.65 -3.43
CA MET A 41 16.93 -10.26 -3.86
C MET A 41 17.42 -9.33 -2.74
N THR A 42 18.27 -8.37 -3.11
CA THR A 42 18.71 -7.35 -2.17
C THR A 42 17.60 -6.33 -1.91
N VAL A 43 17.65 -5.67 -0.75
CA VAL A 43 16.74 -4.56 -0.44
C VAL A 43 16.87 -3.44 -1.49
N GLY A 44 18.08 -3.19 -2.00
CA GLY A 44 18.29 -2.18 -3.04
C GLY A 44 17.63 -2.52 -4.37
N GLU A 45 17.50 -3.80 -4.70
CA GLU A 45 16.75 -4.26 -5.87
C GLU A 45 15.25 -4.16 -5.65
N LEU A 46 14.76 -4.53 -4.47
CA LEU A 46 13.34 -4.44 -4.11
C LEU A 46 12.78 -3.01 -4.23
N PHE A 47 13.58 -2.01 -3.86
CA PHE A 47 13.18 -0.59 -3.87
C PHE A 47 13.80 0.21 -5.02
N ARG A 48 14.37 -0.45 -6.04
CA ARG A 48 15.01 0.23 -7.16
C ARG A 48 14.04 1.12 -7.94
N ASP A 49 12.86 0.57 -8.21
CA ASP A 49 11.89 1.19 -9.13
C ASP A 49 10.75 1.90 -8.38
N ALA A 50 10.58 1.63 -7.08
CA ALA A 50 9.51 2.22 -6.28
C ALA A 50 9.83 2.23 -4.78
N GLU A 51 9.37 3.27 -4.09
CA GLU A 51 9.32 3.35 -2.63
C GLU A 51 7.93 2.94 -2.10
N ILE A 52 7.79 2.80 -0.78
CA ILE A 52 6.47 2.69 -0.16
C ILE A 52 5.96 4.09 0.16
N ILE A 53 4.86 4.48 -0.47
CA ILE A 53 4.18 5.75 -0.21
C ILE A 53 2.86 5.46 0.51
N ILE A 54 2.66 6.11 1.67
CA ILE A 54 1.40 6.04 2.41
C ILE A 54 0.85 7.46 2.53
N GLU A 55 -0.31 7.71 1.94
CA GLU A 55 -0.93 9.02 1.89
C GLU A 55 -2.36 9.00 2.43
N VAL A 56 -2.67 9.93 3.32
CA VAL A 56 -4.06 10.23 3.68
C VAL A 56 -4.70 10.98 2.53
N ARG A 57 -5.64 10.33 1.83
CA ARG A 57 -6.37 10.92 0.70
C ARG A 57 -7.53 11.79 1.19
N GLU A 58 -8.29 11.30 2.17
CA GLU A 58 -9.46 11.97 2.72
C GLU A 58 -9.67 11.61 4.19
N THR A 59 -10.26 12.53 4.95
CA THR A 59 -10.69 12.30 6.33
C THR A 59 -12.20 12.51 6.44
N HIS A 60 -12.88 11.56 7.07
CA HIS A 60 -14.31 11.61 7.38
C HIS A 60 -14.48 11.33 8.87
N ARG A 61 -15.61 11.71 9.49
CA ARG A 61 -15.84 11.47 10.93
C ARG A 61 -15.66 9.99 11.28
N GLY A 62 -14.56 9.68 11.97
CA GLY A 62 -14.23 8.33 12.44
C GLY A 62 -13.57 7.40 11.42
N SER A 63 -13.26 7.86 10.19
CA SER A 63 -12.56 7.05 9.19
C SER A 63 -11.65 7.87 8.28
N VAL A 64 -10.54 7.28 7.85
CA VAL A 64 -9.55 7.89 6.96
C VAL A 64 -9.44 7.06 5.68
N SER A 65 -9.44 7.69 4.52
CA SER A 65 -9.06 7.04 3.26
C SER A 65 -7.54 7.12 3.12
N VAL A 66 -6.90 5.96 3.02
CA VAL A 66 -5.44 5.83 2.87
C VAL A 66 -5.16 5.27 1.49
N GLY A 67 -4.29 5.94 0.74
CA GLY A 67 -3.66 5.42 -0.46
C GLY A 67 -2.31 4.81 -0.11
N ILE A 68 -2.02 3.64 -0.66
CA ILE A 68 -0.73 2.98 -0.54
C ILE A 68 -0.22 2.68 -1.94
N GLU A 69 1.03 3.06 -2.17
CA GLU A 69 1.82 2.67 -3.32
C GLU A 69 3.02 1.89 -2.79
N ALA A 70 3.34 0.74 -3.39
CA ALA A 70 4.48 -0.09 -3.00
C ALA A 70 5.01 -0.86 -4.21
N PRO A 71 6.28 -1.31 -4.20
CA PRO A 71 6.79 -2.29 -5.16
C PRO A 71 5.83 -3.48 -5.30
N ALA A 72 5.55 -3.95 -6.51
CA ALA A 72 4.64 -5.09 -6.76
C ALA A 72 5.12 -6.41 -6.13
N GLN A 73 6.40 -6.46 -5.76
CA GLN A 73 7.01 -7.53 -4.98
C GLN A 73 6.54 -7.57 -3.51
N LEU A 74 5.85 -6.53 -3.05
CA LEU A 74 5.25 -6.44 -1.73
C LEU A 74 3.73 -6.57 -1.82
N LYS A 75 3.18 -7.39 -0.94
CA LYS A 75 1.75 -7.62 -0.79
C LYS A 75 1.17 -6.69 0.27
N ILE A 76 0.04 -6.05 -0.04
CA ILE A 76 -0.69 -5.19 0.90
C ILE A 76 -1.94 -5.91 1.41
N TRP A 77 -1.96 -6.33 2.67
CA TRP A 77 -3.12 -6.95 3.30
C TRP A 77 -3.93 -5.99 4.15
N ARG A 78 -5.25 -6.12 4.00
CA ARG A 78 -6.24 -5.54 4.90
C ARG A 78 -6.41 -6.49 6.08
N ASN A 79 -5.99 -6.05 7.26
CA ASN A 79 -6.36 -6.77 8.47
C ASN A 79 -7.63 -6.16 9.03
N ASP A 80 -8.76 -6.78 8.71
CA ASP A 80 -10.08 -6.37 9.19
C ASP A 80 -10.41 -7.00 10.55
N GLN A 81 -9.40 -7.41 11.33
CA GLN A 81 -9.59 -8.01 12.65
C GLN A 81 -10.43 -7.10 13.57
N ARG A 82 -11.75 -7.34 13.56
CA ARG A 82 -12.58 -7.25 14.74
C ARG A 82 -11.83 -8.03 15.81
N ARG A 83 -11.43 -7.35 16.88
CA ARG A 83 -11.09 -8.02 18.13
C ARG A 83 -12.26 -8.94 18.46
N GLU A 84 -12.10 -10.25 18.29
CA GLU A 84 -12.94 -11.20 19.01
C GLU A 84 -12.65 -10.94 20.48
N ARG A 85 -13.66 -10.40 21.17
CA ARG A 85 -13.70 -10.45 22.62
C ARG A 85 -14.07 -11.90 22.95
N GLY A 86 -13.15 -12.63 23.54
CA GLY A 86 -13.32 -13.98 24.08
C GLY A 86 -12.11 -14.33 24.89
#